data_AF-A0A9P1DJY3-F1
#
_entry.id   AF-A0A9P1DJY3-F1
#
_cell.length_a   1.000
_cell.length_b   1.000
_cell.length_c   1.000
_cell.angle_alpha   90.00
_cell.angle_beta   90.00
_cell.angle_gamma   90.00
#
_symmetry.space_group_name_H-M   'P 1'
#
loop_
_entity.id
_entity.type
_entity.pdbx_description
1 polymer ?
#
loop_
_entity_poly.entity_id
_entity_poly.type
_entity_poly.pdbx_seq_one_letter_code
_entity_poly.pdbx_strand_id
1 'polypeptide(L)'
;MAVETNGLIPGLREPSKRKGLRARELDFHSSTQRAPLPEYKPMFDEHLQHLWVNPRIRHVMQTAGFLDNDGKPVDVDAHRRKLFVIEQELAQADAVERHRAREKERKREEMIILAKRHEVHQHRIHAVQAIREGRRKRREAQVELSKSTGSLPVGLGAVVVAATQGNHFWPLFSIMARHCFPKKTAEVEPAFLSTAIFHTMKGYSIKYRRRHQTTSASALVIVRQSFLEDLTDFLCICS
;
A
#
# COMPACT_ATOMS: atom_id res chain seq x y z
N MET A 1 -54.65 38.96 6.57
CA MET A 1 -55.25 38.28 7.73
C MET A 1 -54.58 36.92 7.86
N ALA A 2 -53.72 36.76 8.88
CA ALA A 2 -52.98 35.53 9.10
C ALA A 2 -53.88 34.53 9.83
N VAL A 3 -54.06 33.34 9.25
CA VAL A 3 -54.78 32.23 9.88
C VAL A 3 -53.79 31.53 10.79
N GLU A 4 -53.99 31.66 12.10
CA GLU A 4 -53.29 30.88 13.11
C GLU A 4 -53.64 29.40 12.90
N THR A 5 -52.77 28.68 12.18
CA THR A 5 -52.78 27.23 12.14
C THR A 5 -52.22 26.74 13.48
N ASN A 6 -53.07 26.74 14.50
CA ASN A 6 -52.88 25.96 15.72
C ASN A 6 -52.44 24.56 15.30
N GLY A 7 -51.24 24.15 15.73
CA GLY A 7 -50.48 22.96 15.32
C GLY A 7 -51.22 21.63 15.48
N LEU A 8 -52.28 21.46 14.69
CA LEU A 8 -53.06 20.25 14.57
C LEU A 8 -52.33 19.36 13.58
N ILE A 9 -51.64 18.35 14.11
CA ILE A 9 -51.14 17.24 13.32
C ILE A 9 -52.34 16.65 12.56
N PRO A 10 -52.30 16.61 11.22
CA PRO A 10 -53.43 16.14 10.41
C PRO A 10 -53.81 14.70 10.79
N GLY A 11 -55.08 14.47 11.13
CA GLY A 11 -55.62 13.14 11.46
C GLY A 11 -55.91 12.87 12.94
N LEU A 12 -55.67 13.83 13.84
CA LEU A 12 -56.14 13.73 15.23
C LEU A 12 -57.60 14.18 15.38
N ARG A 13 -58.32 13.52 16.30
CA ARG A 13 -59.66 13.91 16.75
C ARG A 13 -59.63 15.31 17.36
N GLU A 14 -60.67 16.12 17.14
CA GLU A 14 -60.80 17.42 17.80
C GLU A 14 -60.75 17.31 19.33
N PRO A 15 -60.11 18.27 20.04
CA PRO A 15 -60.00 18.24 21.49
C PRO A 15 -61.38 18.26 22.14
N SER A 16 -61.53 17.54 23.25
CA SER A 16 -62.83 17.47 23.92
C SER A 16 -63.30 18.85 24.40
N LYS A 17 -64.55 19.20 24.06
CA LYS A 17 -65.18 20.47 24.45
C LYS A 17 -65.36 20.60 25.97
N ARG A 18 -65.40 19.47 26.70
CA ARG A 18 -65.59 19.45 28.16
C ARG A 18 -64.23 19.58 28.85
N LYS A 19 -64.07 20.61 29.69
CA LYS A 19 -62.83 20.91 30.44
C LYS A 19 -62.28 19.70 31.21
N GLY A 20 -63.16 18.92 31.86
CA GLY A 20 -62.75 17.73 32.62
C GLY A 20 -62.24 16.57 31.76
N LEU A 21 -62.76 16.39 30.55
CA LEU A 21 -62.26 15.37 29.62
C LEU A 21 -60.94 15.82 28.99
N ARG A 22 -60.82 17.11 28.65
CA ARG A 22 -59.58 17.69 28.16
C ARG A 22 -58.42 17.57 29.16
N ALA A 23 -58.69 17.79 30.46
CA ALA A 23 -57.68 17.58 31.49
C ALA A 23 -57.20 16.11 31.54
N ARG A 24 -58.13 15.15 31.49
CA ARG A 24 -57.81 13.72 31.44
C ARG A 24 -57.03 13.32 30.19
N GLU A 25 -57.33 13.92 29.05
CA GLU A 25 -56.61 13.69 27.79
C GLU A 25 -55.18 14.24 27.82
N LEU A 26 -54.97 15.41 28.44
CA LEU A 26 -53.65 16.02 28.60
C LEU A 26 -52.80 15.30 29.67
N ASP A 27 -53.45 14.79 30.72
CA ASP A 27 -52.82 14.01 31.78
C ASP A 27 -52.64 12.53 31.41
N PHE A 28 -53.09 12.11 30.21
CA PHE A 28 -52.86 10.76 29.71
C PHE A 28 -51.39 10.59 29.32
N HIS A 29 -50.57 10.23 30.29
CA HIS A 29 -49.18 9.88 30.08
C HIS A 29 -49.02 8.36 30.08
N SER A 30 -48.77 7.79 28.90
CA SER A 30 -48.36 6.39 28.78
C SER A 30 -46.87 6.29 29.10
N SER A 31 -46.53 5.83 30.32
CA SER A 31 -45.16 5.63 30.78
C SER A 31 -44.50 4.37 30.21
N THR A 32 -45.13 3.71 29.24
CA THR A 32 -44.62 2.50 28.62
C THR A 32 -43.36 2.84 27.84
N GLN A 33 -42.21 2.59 28.48
CA GLN A 33 -40.93 2.61 27.77
C GLN A 33 -41.02 1.62 26.62
N ARG A 34 -40.48 2.01 25.46
CA ARG A 34 -40.47 1.16 24.28
C ARG A 34 -39.55 -0.02 24.57
N ALA A 35 -40.12 -1.11 25.08
CA ALA A 35 -39.39 -2.35 25.25
C ALA A 35 -38.84 -2.75 23.88
N PRO A 36 -37.56 -3.14 23.77
CA PRO A 36 -37.04 -3.65 22.53
C PRO A 36 -37.89 -4.85 22.13
N LEU A 37 -38.35 -4.85 20.88
CA LEU A 37 -39.14 -5.95 20.36
C LEU A 37 -38.30 -7.24 20.47
N PRO A 38 -38.86 -8.37 20.92
CA PRO A 38 -38.13 -9.63 20.95
C PRO A 38 -37.55 -9.93 19.57
N GLU A 39 -36.24 -10.18 19.51
CA GLU A 39 -35.57 -10.52 18.26
C GLU A 39 -35.90 -11.98 17.91
N TYR A 40 -36.70 -12.15 16.87
CA TYR A 40 -37.01 -13.47 16.35
C TYR A 40 -35.90 -13.94 15.40
N LYS A 41 -35.26 -15.07 15.71
CA LYS A 41 -34.21 -15.68 14.89
C LYS A 41 -34.77 -16.88 14.11
N PRO A 42 -35.17 -16.73 12.83
CA PRO A 42 -35.83 -17.79 12.08
C PRO A 42 -34.95 -19.03 11.85
N MET A 43 -33.63 -18.87 11.87
CA MET A 43 -32.67 -19.98 11.67
C MET A 43 -32.69 -21.00 12.81
N PHE A 44 -33.11 -20.58 14.01
CA PHE A 44 -33.17 -21.44 15.20
C PHE A 44 -34.57 -21.95 15.48
N ASP A 45 -35.56 -21.59 14.67
CA ASP A 45 -36.91 -22.13 14.79
C ASP A 45 -36.93 -23.60 14.33
N GLU A 46 -37.34 -24.48 15.24
CA GLU A 46 -37.52 -25.91 14.98
C GLU A 46 -38.48 -26.17 13.82
N HIS A 47 -39.54 -25.36 13.71
CA HIS A 47 -40.54 -25.54 12.67
C HIS A 47 -40.02 -25.18 11.29
N LEU A 48 -39.02 -24.29 11.18
CA LEU A 48 -38.42 -23.90 9.91
C LEU A 48 -37.24 -24.78 9.51
N GLN A 49 -36.80 -25.72 10.36
CA GLN A 49 -35.66 -26.60 10.07
C GLN A 49 -35.79 -27.39 8.77
N HIS A 50 -37.01 -27.78 8.42
CA HIS A 50 -37.30 -28.53 7.19
C HIS A 50 -36.93 -27.77 5.90
N LEU A 51 -36.93 -26.43 5.91
CA LEU A 51 -36.59 -25.61 4.75
C LEU A 51 -35.13 -25.82 4.32
N TRP A 52 -34.23 -26.00 5.29
CA TRP A 52 -32.80 -26.19 5.05
C TRP A 52 -32.37 -27.66 4.96
N VAL A 53 -33.29 -28.61 5.11
CA VAL A 53 -33.01 -30.04 4.86
C VAL A 53 -32.80 -30.32 3.37
N ASN A 54 -33.40 -29.51 2.48
CA ASN A 54 -33.22 -29.67 1.04
C ASN A 54 -31.74 -29.51 0.65
N PRO A 55 -31.11 -30.52 0.02
CA PRO A 55 -29.66 -30.50 -0.27
C PRO A 55 -29.24 -29.31 -1.13
N ARG A 56 -30.12 -28.83 -2.02
CA ARG A 56 -29.83 -27.67 -2.86
C ARG A 56 -29.74 -26.38 -2.05
N ILE A 57 -30.69 -26.18 -1.13
CA ILE A 57 -30.73 -25.01 -0.25
C ILE A 57 -29.60 -25.11 0.78
N ARG A 58 -29.41 -26.29 1.37
CA ARG A 58 -28.31 -26.59 2.30
C ARG A 58 -26.96 -26.23 1.70
N HIS A 59 -26.68 -26.65 0.48
CA HIS A 59 -25.39 -26.34 -0.17
C HIS A 59 -25.16 -24.84 -0.32
N VAL A 60 -26.19 -24.08 -0.71
CA VAL A 60 -26.11 -22.62 -0.83
C VAL A 60 -25.88 -21.99 0.54
N MET A 61 -26.62 -22.41 1.57
CA MET A 61 -26.49 -21.89 2.94
C MET A 61 -25.15 -22.25 3.60
N GLN A 62 -24.63 -23.45 3.34
CA GLN A 62 -23.28 -23.86 3.77
C GLN A 62 -22.20 -23.04 3.07
N THR A 63 -22.33 -22.82 1.76
CA THR A 63 -21.38 -21.97 1.01
C THR A 63 -21.42 -20.52 1.50
N ALA A 64 -22.59 -20.05 1.93
CA ALA A 64 -22.76 -18.73 2.52
C ALA A 64 -22.30 -18.63 3.99
N GLY A 65 -22.01 -19.77 4.66
CA GLY A 65 -21.56 -19.81 6.05
C GLY A 65 -22.67 -19.73 7.10
N PHE A 66 -23.94 -19.89 6.72
CA PHE A 66 -25.07 -19.91 7.67
C PHE A 66 -25.28 -21.27 8.33
N LEU A 67 -24.81 -22.33 7.70
CA LEU A 67 -24.86 -23.70 8.20
C LEU A 67 -23.45 -24.25 8.32
N ASP A 68 -23.21 -25.04 9.37
CA ASP A 68 -22.00 -25.82 9.51
C ASP A 68 -21.96 -27.00 8.50
N ASN A 69 -20.83 -27.70 8.44
CA ASN A 69 -20.67 -28.94 7.66
C ASN A 69 -21.72 -29.99 8.07
N ASP A 70 -22.01 -30.06 9.37
CA ASP A 70 -23.05 -30.92 9.95
C ASP A 70 -24.48 -30.48 9.59
N GLY A 71 -24.66 -29.26 9.06
CA GLY A 71 -25.96 -28.69 8.69
C GLY A 71 -26.68 -27.99 9.85
N LYS A 72 -26.00 -27.74 10.97
CA LYS A 72 -26.53 -26.96 12.08
C LYS A 72 -26.44 -25.45 11.79
N PRO A 73 -27.44 -24.63 12.17
CA PRO A 73 -27.39 -23.19 12.00
C PRO A 73 -26.33 -22.56 12.88
N VAL A 74 -25.55 -21.64 12.31
CA VAL A 74 -24.49 -20.89 13.01
C VAL A 74 -25.03 -19.52 13.41
N ASP A 75 -24.95 -19.18 14.70
CA ASP A 75 -25.34 -17.85 15.18
C ASP A 75 -24.21 -16.85 14.90
N VAL A 76 -24.36 -16.07 13.83
CA VAL A 76 -23.37 -15.06 13.43
C VAL A 76 -23.28 -13.95 14.48
N ASP A 77 -24.39 -13.59 15.11
CA ASP A 77 -24.42 -12.49 16.09
C ASP A 77 -23.68 -12.84 17.37
N ALA A 78 -23.79 -14.10 17.81
CA ALA A 78 -23.02 -14.61 18.95
C ALA A 78 -21.50 -14.53 18.71
N HIS A 79 -21.08 -14.69 17.45
CA HIS A 79 -19.67 -14.70 17.06
C HIS A 79 -19.18 -13.36 16.48
N ARG A 80 -20.04 -12.34 16.41
CA ARG A 80 -19.75 -11.04 15.77
C ARG A 80 -18.46 -10.41 16.28
N ARG A 81 -18.22 -10.45 17.60
CA ARG A 81 -17.00 -9.91 18.20
C ARG A 81 -15.75 -10.68 17.79
N LYS A 82 -15.82 -12.01 17.67
CA LYS A 82 -14.67 -12.83 17.24
C LYS A 82 -14.38 -12.61 15.75
N LEU A 83 -15.43 -12.55 14.92
CA LEU A 83 -15.30 -12.27 13.50
C LEU A 83 -14.66 -10.90 13.26
N PHE A 84 -15.04 -9.89 14.04
CA PHE A 84 -14.45 -8.55 13.97
C PHE A 84 -12.93 -8.56 14.27
N VAL A 85 -12.49 -9.32 15.27
CA VAL A 85 -11.06 -9.45 15.58
C VAL A 85 -10.31 -10.11 14.42
N ILE A 86 -10.85 -11.20 13.87
CA ILE A 86 -10.26 -11.90 12.73
C ILE A 86 -10.14 -10.97 11.51
N GLU A 87 -11.19 -10.19 11.23
CA GLU A 87 -11.17 -9.21 10.14
C GLU A 87 -10.08 -8.17 10.33
N GLN A 88 -9.92 -7.66 11.55
CA GLN A 88 -8.86 -6.71 11.89
C GLN A 88 -7.46 -7.32 11.74
N GLU A 89 -7.26 -8.55 12.20
CA GLU A 89 -6.00 -9.27 12.09
C GLU A 89 -5.63 -9.53 10.62
N LEU A 90 -6.59 -9.93 9.78
CA LEU A 90 -6.39 -10.10 8.35
C LEU A 90 -6.03 -8.77 7.67
N ALA A 91 -6.75 -7.70 7.98
CA ALA A 91 -6.45 -6.38 7.44
C ALA A 91 -5.03 -5.89 7.83
N GLN A 92 -4.61 -6.18 9.07
CA GLN A 92 -3.27 -5.89 9.55
C GLN A 92 -2.21 -6.73 8.83
N ALA A 93 -2.45 -8.02 8.64
CA ALA A 93 -1.55 -8.93 7.92
C ALA A 93 -1.34 -8.45 6.48
N ASP A 94 -2.42 -8.11 5.76
CA ASP A 94 -2.36 -7.58 4.40
C ASP A 94 -1.58 -6.25 4.33
N ALA A 95 -1.76 -5.38 5.33
CA ALA A 95 -1.04 -4.12 5.40
C ALA A 95 0.48 -4.34 5.59
N VAL A 96 0.85 -5.29 6.46
CA VAL A 96 2.24 -5.69 6.69
C VAL A 96 2.84 -6.33 5.43
N GLU A 97 2.11 -7.18 4.72
CA GLU A 97 2.58 -7.78 3.47
C GLU A 97 2.79 -6.72 2.39
N ARG A 98 1.83 -5.82 2.20
CA ARG A 98 1.95 -4.68 1.28
C ARG A 98 3.13 -3.77 1.65
N HIS A 99 3.42 -3.59 2.94
CA HIS A 99 4.59 -2.85 3.37
C HIS A 99 5.89 -3.58 3.02
N ARG A 100 6.00 -4.88 3.34
CA ARG A 100 7.15 -5.72 3.00
C ARG A 100 7.43 -5.75 1.50
N ALA A 101 6.39 -5.79 0.66
CA ALA A 101 6.53 -5.73 -0.79
C ALA A 101 7.15 -4.40 -1.25
N ARG A 102 6.63 -3.27 -0.74
CA ARG A 102 7.18 -1.93 -1.03
C ARG A 102 8.62 -1.75 -0.55
N GLU A 103 8.97 -2.28 0.62
CA GLU A 103 10.34 -2.22 1.11
C GLU A 103 11.32 -3.04 0.26
N LYS A 104 10.90 -4.22 -0.20
CA LYS A 104 11.70 -5.04 -1.12
C LYS A 104 11.96 -4.31 -2.43
N GLU A 105 10.94 -3.65 -2.97
CA GLU A 105 11.08 -2.82 -4.18
C GLU A 105 12.03 -1.65 -3.96
N ARG A 106 11.84 -0.87 -2.89
CA ARG A 106 12.72 0.25 -2.53
C ARG A 106 14.19 -0.20 -2.39
N LYS A 107 14.43 -1.31 -1.69
CA LYS A 107 15.80 -1.86 -1.55
C LYS A 107 16.42 -2.24 -2.90
N ARG A 108 15.64 -2.79 -3.84
CA ARG A 108 16.14 -3.10 -5.19
C ARG A 108 16.52 -1.82 -5.93
N GLU A 109 15.69 -0.79 -5.87
CA GLU A 109 15.98 0.50 -6.49
C GLU A 109 17.24 1.15 -5.89
N GLU A 110 17.37 1.14 -4.57
CA GLU A 110 18.55 1.64 -3.85
C GLU A 110 19.82 0.90 -4.29
N MET A 111 19.78 -0.43 -4.40
CA MET A 111 20.91 -1.23 -4.86
C MET A 111 21.32 -0.89 -6.30
N ILE A 112 20.34 -0.71 -7.20
CA ILE A 112 20.61 -0.31 -8.59
C ILE A 112 21.27 1.08 -8.64
N ILE A 113 20.78 2.03 -7.83
CA ILE A 113 21.35 3.39 -7.77
C ILE A 113 22.78 3.34 -7.24
N LEU A 114 23.03 2.58 -6.16
CA LEU A 114 24.37 2.43 -5.59
C LEU A 114 25.34 1.77 -6.57
N ALA A 115 24.90 0.72 -7.28
CA ALA A 115 25.70 0.07 -8.31
C ALA A 115 26.10 1.06 -9.42
N LYS A 116 25.15 1.84 -9.94
CA LYS A 116 25.42 2.88 -10.95
C LYS A 116 26.38 3.95 -10.44
N ARG A 117 26.22 4.40 -9.19
CA ARG A 117 27.13 5.38 -8.58
C ARG A 117 28.54 4.81 -8.45
N HIS A 118 28.65 3.54 -8.06
CA HIS A 118 29.93 2.86 -7.95
C HIS A 118 30.61 2.74 -9.32
N GLU A 119 29.87 2.33 -10.36
CA GLU A 119 30.35 2.24 -11.73
C GLU A 119 30.91 3.58 -12.23
N VAL A 120 30.15 4.68 -12.08
CA VAL A 120 30.61 6.03 -12.46
C VAL A 120 31.86 6.43 -11.68
N HIS A 121 31.93 6.08 -10.39
CA HIS A 121 33.10 6.36 -9.57
C HIS A 121 34.34 5.59 -10.05
N GLN A 122 34.20 4.31 -10.39
CA GLN A 122 35.27 3.48 -10.94
C GLN A 122 35.76 4.03 -12.28
N HIS A 123 34.85 4.39 -13.19
CA HIS A 123 35.22 5.03 -14.46
C HIS A 123 36.03 6.32 -14.26
N ARG A 124 35.65 7.14 -13.28
CA ARG A 124 36.41 8.36 -12.94
C ARG A 124 37.81 8.03 -12.43
N ILE A 125 37.95 7.03 -11.55
CA ILE A 125 39.26 6.60 -11.05
C ILE A 125 40.14 6.11 -12.21
N HIS A 126 39.61 5.24 -13.06
CA HIS A 126 40.33 4.74 -14.24
C HIS A 126 40.74 5.85 -15.21
N ALA A 127 39.85 6.80 -15.49
CA ALA A 127 40.19 7.95 -16.33
C ALA A 127 41.33 8.79 -15.74
N VAL A 128 41.32 9.04 -14.43
CA VAL A 128 42.41 9.76 -13.74
C VAL A 128 43.71 8.97 -13.79
N GLN A 129 43.66 7.65 -13.58
CA GLN A 129 44.84 6.78 -13.68
C GLN A 129 45.43 6.80 -15.11
N ALA A 130 44.61 6.65 -16.14
CA ALA A 130 45.04 6.72 -17.54
C ALA A 130 45.72 8.06 -17.88
N ILE A 131 45.19 9.19 -17.37
CA ILE A 131 45.82 10.51 -17.55
C ILE A 131 47.18 10.57 -16.83
N ARG A 132 47.28 10.05 -15.61
CA ARG A 132 48.53 10.02 -14.83
C ARG A 132 49.60 9.16 -15.52
N GLU A 133 49.23 7.97 -15.98
CA GLU A 133 50.12 7.09 -16.73
C GLU A 133 50.56 7.70 -18.06
N GLY A 134 49.64 8.33 -18.79
CA GLY A 134 49.97 9.05 -20.02
C GLY A 134 50.99 10.18 -19.79
N ARG A 135 50.85 10.94 -18.69
CA ARG A 135 51.83 11.95 -18.29
C ARG A 135 53.18 11.34 -17.91
N ARG A 136 53.19 10.19 -17.22
CA ARG A 136 54.40 9.47 -16.85
C ARG A 136 55.16 8.99 -18.09
N LYS A 137 54.49 8.29 -19.02
CA LYS A 137 55.08 7.80 -20.27
C LYS A 137 55.64 8.94 -21.14
N ARG A 138 54.95 10.08 -21.21
CA ARG A 138 55.46 11.27 -21.94
C ARG A 138 56.75 11.81 -21.33
N ARG A 139 56.86 11.85 -19.99
CA ARG A 139 58.10 12.26 -19.31
C ARG A 139 59.23 11.28 -19.57
N GLU A 140 58.97 9.98 -19.50
CA GLU A 140 59.95 8.93 -19.80
C GLU A 140 60.45 9.03 -21.25
N ALA A 141 59.54 9.19 -22.22
CA ALA A 141 59.90 9.39 -23.63
C ALA A 141 60.71 10.67 -23.87
N GLN A 142 60.39 11.76 -23.18
CA GLN A 142 61.14 13.01 -23.29
C GLN A 142 62.56 12.88 -22.70
N VAL A 143 62.71 12.17 -21.58
CA VAL A 143 64.02 11.87 -20.99
C VAL A 143 64.85 10.99 -21.94
N GLU A 144 64.27 9.93 -22.49
CA GLU A 144 64.97 9.06 -23.45
C GLU A 144 65.37 9.81 -24.74
N LEU A 145 64.50 10.67 -25.27
CA LEU A 145 64.83 11.53 -26.42
C LEU A 145 65.96 12.51 -26.10
N SER A 146 65.98 13.09 -24.89
CA SER A 146 67.05 13.99 -24.46
C SER A 146 68.40 13.27 -24.27
N LYS A 147 68.40 11.97 -23.93
CA LYS A 147 69.62 11.15 -23.88
C LYS A 147 70.13 10.80 -25.28
N SER A 148 69.26 10.60 -26.26
CA SER A 148 69.67 10.24 -27.63
C SER A 148 70.06 11.44 -28.51
N THR A 149 69.75 12.67 -28.10
CA THR A 149 70.10 13.92 -28.83
C THR A 149 71.23 14.72 -28.15
N GLY A 150 71.99 14.09 -27.26
CA GLY A 150 73.19 14.65 -26.64
C GLY A 150 74.37 14.80 -27.60
N SER A 151 74.22 15.57 -28.67
CA SER A 151 75.32 16.25 -29.39
C SER A 151 74.81 17.21 -30.48
N LEU A 152 74.14 18.32 -30.15
CA LEU A 152 74.22 19.54 -30.99
C LEU A 152 74.10 20.81 -30.12
N PRO A 153 74.89 21.86 -30.41
CA PRO A 153 75.03 23.02 -29.55
C PRO A 153 73.83 23.97 -29.65
N VAL A 154 73.59 24.66 -28.54
CA VAL A 154 72.65 25.77 -28.34
C VAL A 154 72.89 26.85 -29.40
N GLY A 155 71.91 27.01 -30.30
CA GLY A 155 71.84 28.11 -31.28
C GLY A 155 70.56 28.91 -31.07
N LEU A 156 70.74 30.18 -30.68
CA LEU A 156 69.72 31.22 -30.62
C LEU A 156 68.82 31.21 -31.88
N GLY A 157 67.50 31.21 -31.70
CA GLY A 157 66.58 31.32 -32.84
C GLY A 157 65.12 31.36 -32.43
N ALA A 158 64.61 32.58 -32.23
CA ALA A 158 63.23 33.04 -32.40
C ALA A 158 62.10 31.99 -32.43
N VAL A 159 61.22 32.03 -31.42
CA VAL A 159 59.83 31.55 -31.59
C VAL A 159 58.90 32.76 -31.50
N VAL A 160 58.24 32.97 -32.63
CA VAL A 160 57.23 33.97 -32.92
C VAL A 160 56.06 33.85 -31.94
N VAL A 161 55.77 34.97 -31.28
CA VAL A 161 54.52 35.21 -30.56
C VAL A 161 53.40 35.34 -31.61
N ALA A 162 52.68 34.26 -31.86
CA ALA A 162 51.42 34.31 -32.61
C ALA A 162 50.28 34.58 -31.62
N ALA A 163 49.93 35.87 -31.49
CA ALA A 163 48.72 36.31 -30.83
C ALA A 163 47.50 35.91 -31.68
N THR A 164 46.78 34.86 -31.27
CA THR A 164 45.40 34.66 -31.71
C THR A 164 44.48 35.34 -30.70
N GLN A 165 44.10 36.56 -31.05
CA GLN A 165 42.94 37.23 -30.48
C GLN A 165 41.68 36.40 -30.77
N GLY A 166 40.78 36.36 -29.79
CA GLY A 166 39.38 35.99 -29.99
C GLY A 166 39.06 34.53 -29.73
N ASN A 167 38.75 34.20 -28.48
CA ASN A 167 37.50 33.48 -28.21
C ASN A 167 37.15 33.55 -26.72
N HIS A 168 36.23 34.48 -26.45
CA HIS A 168 35.17 34.40 -25.45
C HIS A 168 35.47 33.59 -24.18
N PHE A 169 36.05 34.32 -23.24
CA PHE A 169 35.66 34.31 -21.84
C PHE A 169 34.13 34.12 -21.69
N TRP A 170 33.69 32.87 -21.49
CA TRP A 170 32.44 32.59 -20.79
C TRP A 170 32.80 32.08 -19.41
N PRO A 171 32.44 32.83 -18.35
CA PRO A 171 32.63 32.36 -16.99
C PRO A 171 31.64 31.22 -16.71
N LEU A 172 32.08 30.29 -15.86
CA LEU A 172 31.34 29.79 -14.70
C LEU A 172 29.80 29.72 -14.81
N PHE A 173 29.29 28.52 -14.56
CA PHE A 173 27.96 28.27 -14.00
C PHE A 173 26.76 28.66 -14.88
N SER A 174 26.41 27.80 -15.84
CA SER A 174 25.00 27.67 -16.23
C SER A 174 24.69 26.29 -16.79
N ILE A 175 24.75 25.28 -15.91
CA ILE A 175 23.85 24.13 -16.02
C ILE A 175 23.05 24.12 -14.72
N MET A 176 22.16 25.11 -14.59
CA MET A 176 20.91 24.87 -13.90
C MET A 176 20.13 23.87 -14.76
N ALA A 177 20.42 22.58 -14.58
CA ALA A 177 19.47 21.54 -14.90
C ALA A 177 18.25 21.79 -14.02
N ARG A 178 17.30 22.55 -14.57
CA ARG A 178 15.89 22.51 -14.23
C ARG A 178 15.42 21.08 -14.48
N HIS A 179 15.69 20.18 -13.56
CA HIS A 179 14.82 19.05 -13.33
C HIS A 179 14.02 19.39 -12.11
N CYS A 180 12.78 19.81 -12.40
CA CYS A 180 11.66 19.80 -11.49
C CYS A 180 11.70 18.49 -10.71
N PHE A 181 12.18 18.54 -9.47
CA PHE A 181 11.75 17.64 -8.43
C PHE A 181 10.32 18.06 -8.07
N PRO A 182 9.28 17.27 -8.35
CA PRO A 182 8.05 17.41 -7.62
C PRO A 182 8.32 16.93 -6.19
N LYS A 183 8.73 17.86 -5.31
CA LYS A 183 8.53 17.71 -3.87
C LYS A 183 7.01 17.78 -3.64
N LYS A 184 6.35 16.62 -3.63
CA LYS A 184 5.07 16.45 -2.93
C LYS A 184 5.39 15.96 -1.53
N THR A 185 5.75 16.89 -0.65
CA THR A 185 5.48 16.77 0.77
C THR A 185 3.98 16.97 0.94
N ALA A 186 3.21 15.88 0.90
CA ALA A 186 1.89 15.87 1.47
C ALA A 186 2.06 15.41 2.92
N GLU A 187 2.29 16.37 3.80
CA GLU A 187 1.82 16.27 5.18
C GLU A 187 0.30 16.12 5.10
N VAL A 188 -0.21 14.97 5.55
CA VAL A 188 -1.62 14.83 5.88
C VAL A 188 -1.65 14.49 7.36
N GLU A 189 -1.84 15.55 8.14
CA GLU A 189 -2.40 15.56 9.49
C GLU A 189 -3.52 14.50 9.62
N PRO A 190 -3.45 13.57 10.59
CA PRO A 190 -4.58 12.71 10.91
C PRO A 190 -5.59 13.49 11.75
N ALA A 191 -6.41 14.32 11.11
CA ALA A 191 -7.61 14.84 11.73
C ALA A 191 -8.65 13.71 11.84
N PHE A 192 -8.70 13.11 13.02
CA PHE A 192 -9.88 12.44 13.54
C PHE A 192 -11.09 13.38 13.46
N LEU A 193 -12.18 12.93 12.83
CA LEU A 193 -13.61 13.11 13.16
C LEU A 193 -14.41 12.70 11.90
N SER A 194 -14.98 11.50 11.90
CA SER A 194 -16.43 11.29 12.07
C SER A 194 -17.30 12.18 11.17
N THR A 195 -17.89 11.61 10.11
CA THR A 195 -19.35 11.55 9.88
C THR A 195 -19.63 10.96 8.48
N ALA A 196 -20.61 10.06 8.44
CA ALA A 196 -21.20 9.32 7.33
C ALA A 196 -21.17 9.92 5.90
N ILE A 197 -21.09 9.03 4.90
CA ILE A 197 -22.12 8.80 3.87
C ILE A 197 -21.87 7.42 3.25
N PHE A 198 -22.75 6.47 3.58
CA PHE A 198 -22.90 5.20 2.88
C PHE A 198 -23.60 5.48 1.54
N HIS A 199 -22.88 5.39 0.42
CA HIS A 199 -23.49 5.25 -0.89
C HIS A 199 -23.07 3.92 -1.54
N THR A 200 -23.98 2.96 -1.40
CA THR A 200 -24.28 1.83 -2.29
C THR A 200 -23.35 1.63 -3.50
N MET A 201 -22.42 0.67 -3.42
CA MET A 201 -21.86 0.01 -4.60
C MET A 201 -22.50 -1.38 -4.75
N LYS A 202 -23.38 -1.45 -5.74
CA LYS A 202 -23.97 -2.66 -6.30
C LYS A 202 -22.86 -3.57 -6.86
N GLY A 203 -22.92 -4.85 -6.48
CA GLY A 203 -22.70 -5.99 -7.37
C GLY A 203 -21.32 -6.14 -8.01
N TYR A 204 -20.37 -6.71 -7.27
CA TYR A 204 -19.29 -7.50 -7.87
C TYR A 204 -19.42 -8.96 -7.42
N SER A 205 -20.00 -9.79 -8.29
CA SER A 205 -19.95 -11.25 -8.19
C SER A 205 -18.54 -11.70 -8.60
N ILE A 206 -17.66 -11.89 -7.62
CA ILE A 206 -16.35 -12.50 -7.85
C ILE A 206 -16.56 -14.01 -7.96
N LYS A 207 -16.76 -14.50 -9.20
CA LYS A 207 -16.71 -15.93 -9.50
C LYS A 207 -15.27 -16.43 -9.37
N TYR A 208 -14.90 -16.94 -8.19
CA TYR A 208 -13.69 -17.76 -8.05
C TYR A 208 -13.90 -19.10 -8.76
N ARG A 209 -13.46 -19.19 -10.02
CA ARG A 209 -13.37 -20.45 -10.76
C ARG A 209 -12.13 -21.21 -10.27
N ARG A 210 -12.28 -21.97 -9.20
CA ARG A 210 -11.28 -22.95 -8.71
C ARG A 210 -11.08 -24.00 -9.80
N ARG A 211 -9.99 -23.91 -10.57
CA ARG A 211 -9.53 -25.05 -11.39
C ARG A 211 -9.01 -26.11 -10.43
N HIS A 212 -9.74 -27.21 -10.31
CA HIS A 212 -9.18 -28.46 -9.83
C HIS A 212 -8.10 -28.89 -10.83
N GLN A 213 -6.84 -28.66 -10.49
CA GLN A 213 -5.77 -29.50 -10.98
C GLN A 213 -5.59 -30.61 -9.95
N THR A 214 -6.05 -31.80 -10.32
CA THR A 214 -5.58 -33.05 -9.77
C THR A 214 -4.09 -33.16 -10.09
N THR A 215 -3.25 -32.67 -9.18
CA THR A 215 -1.85 -33.06 -9.16
C THR A 215 -1.72 -34.16 -8.11
N SER A 216 -1.36 -35.32 -8.65
CA SER A 216 -0.96 -36.53 -7.96
C SER A 216 0.07 -36.24 -6.87
N ALA A 217 0.13 -37.16 -5.90
CA ALA A 217 0.87 -37.13 -4.65
C ALA A 217 2.42 -37.06 -4.74
N SER A 218 2.99 -36.53 -5.82
CA SER A 218 4.44 -36.44 -6.06
C SER A 218 5.05 -35.04 -5.87
N ALA A 219 4.25 -34.00 -5.59
CA ALA A 219 4.76 -32.63 -5.38
C ALA A 219 5.11 -32.27 -3.92
N LEU A 220 4.87 -33.18 -2.96
CA LEU A 220 5.02 -32.89 -1.53
C LEU A 220 6.46 -33.01 -0.99
N VAL A 221 7.43 -33.33 -1.85
CA VAL A 221 8.85 -33.47 -1.45
C VAL A 221 9.67 -32.21 -1.75
N ILE A 222 9.27 -31.37 -2.72
CA ILE A 222 10.15 -30.29 -3.21
C ILE A 222 10.08 -29.01 -2.37
N VAL A 223 8.96 -28.74 -1.67
CA VAL A 223 8.84 -27.50 -0.87
C VAL A 223 9.51 -27.60 0.52
N ARG A 224 9.89 -28.81 0.95
CA ARG A 224 10.57 -29.00 2.25
C ARG A 224 12.09 -28.89 2.18
N GLN A 225 12.67 -28.82 0.98
CA GLN A 225 14.12 -28.79 0.78
C GLN A 225 14.67 -27.37 0.61
N SER A 226 13.85 -26.41 0.14
CA SER A 226 14.26 -25.02 -0.06
C SER A 226 14.31 -24.16 1.21
N PHE A 227 13.84 -24.67 2.35
CA PHE A 227 13.80 -23.92 3.61
C PHE A 227 14.95 -24.26 4.56
N LEU A 228 15.77 -25.27 4.24
CA LEU A 228 16.94 -25.65 5.06
C LEU A 228 18.27 -25.10 4.55
N GLU A 229 18.37 -24.64 3.30
CA GLU A 229 19.62 -24.10 2.75
C GLU A 229 19.87 -22.62 3.12
N ASP A 230 18.84 -21.86 3.51
CA ASP A 230 19.00 -20.46 3.94
C ASP A 230 19.57 -20.30 5.38
N LEU A 231 19.69 -21.38 6.15
CA LEU A 231 20.24 -21.34 7.51
C LEU A 231 21.74 -21.64 7.58
N THR A 232 22.35 -22.21 6.53
CA THR A 232 23.79 -22.49 6.51
C THR A 232 24.64 -21.29 6.09
N ASP A 233 24.06 -20.32 5.37
CA ASP A 233 24.79 -19.12 4.94
C ASP A 233 24.94 -18.05 6.05
N PHE A 234 24.17 -18.15 7.14
CA PHE A 234 24.27 -17.22 8.27
C PHE A 234 25.33 -17.60 9.32
N LEU A 235 25.89 -18.82 9.27
CA LEU A 235 26.88 -19.29 10.27
C LEU A 235 28.35 -19.18 9.82
N CYS A 236 28.65 -18.73 8.59
CA CYS A 236 30.02 -18.61 8.08
C CYS A 236 30.65 -17.19 8.20
N ILE A 237 29.99 -16.23 8.84
CA ILE A 237 30.51 -14.84 8.97
C ILE A 237 31.15 -14.55 10.35
N CYS A 238 31.12 -15.50 11.29
CA CYS A 238 31.65 -15.32 12.65
C CYS A 238 32.70 -16.38 13.04
N SER A 239 33.69 -16.64 12.19
CA SER A 239 34.93 -17.35 12.57
C SER A 239 36.14 -16.72 11.90
#